data_AF-A0A409X9C4-F1
#
_entry.id   AF-A0A409X9C4-F1
#
_cell.length_a   1.000
_cell.length_b   1.000
_cell.length_c   1.000
_cell.angle_alpha   90.00
_cell.angle_beta   90.00
_cell.angle_gamma   90.00
#
_symmetry.space_group_name_H-M   'P 1'
#
loop_
_entity.id
_entity.type
_entity.pdbx_description
1 polymer ?
#
loop_
_entity_poly.entity_id
_entity_poly.type
_entity_poly.pdbx_seq_one_letter_code
_entity_poly.pdbx_strand_id
1 'polypeptide(L)'
;MKFFVLAALFATVAFAAPAEDTKAVSTNTNSESSALKYLLANSPAGHQVAEDGQAAAGCYWDGSAPFCDGACPSGYREENRGSCGDGACCWTGTKALCCRE
;
A
#
# COMPACT_ATOMS: atom_id res chain seq x y z
N MET A 1 34.76 0.99 59.68
CA MET A 1 33.73 -0.06 59.47
C MET A 1 32.46 0.68 59.09
N LYS A 2 31.67 0.39 58.05
CA LYS A 2 31.64 -0.62 57.00
C LYS A 2 30.73 0.03 55.94
N PHE A 3 31.13 -0.02 54.68
CA PHE A 3 30.43 0.50 53.52
C PHE A 3 29.03 -0.07 53.37
N PHE A 4 28.03 0.76 53.06
CA PHE A 4 26.87 0.34 52.27
C PHE A 4 26.44 1.48 51.36
N VAL A 5 27.13 1.60 50.23
CA VAL A 5 26.61 2.27 49.03
C VAL A 5 25.46 1.39 48.55
N LEU A 6 24.23 1.71 48.95
CA LEU A 6 23.04 1.13 48.36
C LEU A 6 22.84 1.82 47.01
N ALA A 7 23.58 1.35 46.00
CA ALA A 7 23.29 1.64 44.62
C ALA A 7 21.93 1.03 44.31
N ALA A 8 20.87 1.84 44.37
CA ALA A 8 19.58 1.49 43.80
C ALA A 8 19.77 1.35 42.29
N LEU A 9 19.97 0.12 41.84
CA LEU A 9 19.85 -0.25 40.44
C LEU A 9 18.39 -0.01 40.05
N PHE A 10 18.07 1.22 39.63
CA PHE A 10 16.88 1.46 38.84
C PHE A 10 17.09 0.72 37.52
N ALA A 11 16.56 -0.49 37.43
CA ALA A 11 16.38 -1.15 36.16
C ALA A 11 15.42 -0.27 35.35
N THR A 12 15.97 0.52 34.44
CA THR A 12 15.17 1.22 33.43
C THR A 12 14.55 0.14 32.58
N VAL A 13 13.28 -0.18 32.85
CA VAL A 13 12.44 -0.91 31.92
C VAL A 13 12.34 -0.06 30.66
N ALA A 14 13.07 -0.44 29.62
CA ALA A 14 12.88 0.08 28.29
C ALA A 14 11.49 -0.39 27.84
N PHE A 15 10.51 0.49 27.92
CA PHE A 15 9.26 0.29 27.20
C PHE A 15 9.60 0.36 25.71
N ALA A 16 9.63 -0.80 25.06
CA ALA A 16 9.65 -0.87 23.61
C ALA A 16 8.45 -0.07 23.11
N ALA A 17 8.73 1.00 22.35
CA ALA A 17 7.69 1.72 21.63
C ALA A 17 6.93 0.70 20.76
N PRO A 18 5.59 0.76 20.67
CA PRO A 18 4.89 -0.02 19.66
C PRO A 18 5.49 0.36 18.32
N ALA A 19 5.85 -0.67 17.54
CA ALA A 19 6.18 -0.52 16.13
C ALA A 19 5.04 0.26 15.49
N GLU A 20 5.32 1.52 15.25
CA GLU A 20 4.48 2.37 14.45
C GLU A 20 4.59 1.79 13.03
N ASP A 21 3.49 1.21 12.53
CA ASP A 21 3.25 1.05 11.10
C ASP A 21 3.10 2.46 10.48
N THR A 22 4.14 3.27 10.61
CA THR A 22 4.30 4.53 9.92
C THR A 22 4.61 4.15 8.49
N LYS A 23 3.55 4.02 7.67
CA LYS A 23 3.67 4.28 6.23
C LYS A 23 4.16 5.72 6.09
N ALA A 24 5.47 5.90 6.16
CA ALA A 24 6.11 7.16 5.87
C ALA A 24 5.87 7.45 4.39
N VAL A 25 4.83 8.24 4.10
CA VAL A 25 4.77 8.94 2.83
C VAL A 25 5.89 9.97 2.87
N SER A 26 6.96 9.71 2.12
CA SER A 26 8.00 10.70 1.88
C SER A 26 7.40 11.87 1.07
N THR A 27 6.94 12.91 1.74
CA THR A 27 6.79 14.23 1.11
C THR A 27 8.12 14.95 1.24
N ASN A 28 8.89 14.99 0.15
CA ASN A 28 10.01 15.92 0.07
C ASN A 28 9.44 17.35 0.08
N THR A 29 9.58 18.02 1.22
CA THR A 29 9.19 19.41 1.43
C THR A 29 10.13 20.35 0.69
N ASN A 30 9.75 20.79 -0.50
CA ASN A 30 10.12 22.10 -1.06
C ASN A 30 9.29 22.49 -2.31
N SER A 31 7.99 22.21 -2.32
CA SER A 31 6.98 23.02 -3.02
C SER A 31 5.61 22.40 -2.73
N GLU A 32 5.04 22.74 -1.58
CA GLU A 32 3.68 22.32 -1.21
C GLU A 32 2.69 23.03 -2.15
N SER A 33 2.46 22.47 -3.33
CA SER A 33 1.39 22.95 -4.20
C SER A 33 0.08 22.73 -3.44
N SER A 34 -0.58 23.83 -3.07
CA SER A 34 -1.87 23.84 -2.38
C SER A 34 -2.91 22.96 -3.09
N ALA A 35 -2.74 22.76 -4.40
CA ALA A 35 -3.53 21.85 -5.20
C ALA A 35 -3.35 20.38 -4.77
N LEU A 36 -2.13 19.91 -4.49
CA LEU A 36 -1.89 18.52 -4.08
C LEU A 36 -2.55 18.24 -2.72
N LYS A 37 -2.41 19.18 -1.76
CA LYS A 37 -3.07 19.07 -0.45
C LYS A 37 -4.60 19.10 -0.55
N TYR A 38 -5.15 19.92 -1.44
CA TYR A 38 -6.58 19.96 -1.71
C TYR A 38 -7.07 18.67 -2.40
N LEU A 39 -6.30 18.12 -3.34
CA LEU A 39 -6.64 16.88 -4.02
C LEU A 39 -6.62 15.68 -3.06
N LEU A 40 -5.68 15.64 -2.11
CA LEU A 40 -5.66 14.60 -1.08
C LEU A 40 -6.82 14.74 -0.08
N ALA A 41 -7.14 15.97 0.34
CA ALA A 41 -8.22 16.22 1.29
C ALA A 41 -9.63 16.01 0.70
N ASN A 42 -9.77 16.12 -0.62
CA ASN A 42 -11.06 16.05 -1.32
C ASN A 42 -11.15 14.88 -2.31
N SER A 43 -10.16 13.97 -2.33
CA SER A 43 -10.29 12.76 -3.13
C SER A 43 -11.45 11.93 -2.60
N PRO A 44 -12.35 11.44 -3.47
CA PRO A 44 -13.42 10.54 -3.06
C PRO A 44 -12.81 9.32 -2.37
N ALA A 45 -13.43 8.89 -1.27
CA ALA A 45 -13.09 7.63 -0.61
C ALA A 45 -13.24 6.50 -1.64
N GLY A 46 -12.13 6.03 -2.17
CA GLY A 46 -12.10 5.21 -3.39
C GLY A 46 -10.79 5.24 -4.16
N HIS A 47 -9.88 6.18 -3.88
CA HIS A 47 -8.47 5.98 -4.21
C HIS A 47 -7.84 5.03 -3.19
N GLN A 48 -8.02 3.73 -3.43
CA GLN A 48 -7.47 2.70 -2.56
C GLN A 48 -5.98 2.56 -2.83
N VAL A 49 -5.18 2.96 -1.84
CA VAL A 49 -3.83 2.44 -1.62
C VAL A 49 -3.92 0.98 -1.17
N ALA A 50 -4.44 0.13 -2.03
CA ALA A 50 -4.43 -1.32 -1.88
C ALA A 50 -3.85 -1.88 -3.16
N GLU A 51 -2.59 -2.33 -3.08
CA GLU A 51 -1.79 -3.27 -3.89
C GLU A 51 -2.03 -3.38 -5.43
N ASP A 52 -3.26 -3.27 -5.92
CA ASP A 52 -3.63 -3.26 -7.33
C ASP A 52 -3.58 -1.84 -7.90
N GLY A 53 -2.37 -1.42 -8.26
CA GLY A 53 -2.12 -0.12 -8.88
C GLY A 53 -2.40 -0.09 -10.39
N GLN A 54 -2.28 1.13 -10.95
CA GLN A 54 -2.20 1.35 -12.39
C GLN A 54 -1.17 0.39 -13.00
N ALA A 55 -1.55 -0.30 -14.08
CA ALA A 55 -0.65 -1.23 -14.76
C ALA A 55 0.62 -0.51 -15.26
N ALA A 56 1.78 -1.14 -15.06
CA ALA A 56 3.05 -0.65 -15.61
C ALA A 56 3.02 -0.62 -17.15
N ALA A 57 3.94 0.13 -17.77
CA ALA A 57 4.01 0.19 -19.23
C ALA A 57 4.23 -1.21 -19.85
N GLY A 58 3.34 -1.62 -20.76
CA GLY A 58 3.36 -2.97 -21.35
C GLY A 58 2.49 -4.00 -20.61
N CYS A 59 1.79 -3.58 -19.56
CA CYS A 59 0.85 -4.39 -18.82
C CYS A 59 -0.58 -3.85 -18.93
N TYR A 60 -1.57 -4.71 -18.73
CA TYR A 60 -2.97 -4.32 -18.62
C TYR A 60 -3.72 -5.27 -17.69
N TRP A 61 -4.79 -4.79 -17.07
CA TRP A 61 -5.69 -5.63 -16.28
C TRP A 61 -6.75 -6.25 -17.20
N ASP A 62 -6.85 -7.58 -17.18
CA ASP A 62 -7.92 -8.32 -17.86
C ASP A 62 -9.06 -8.70 -16.89
N GLY A 63 -10.29 -8.70 -17.41
CA GLY A 63 -11.52 -8.97 -16.68
C GLY A 63 -12.40 -7.73 -16.48
N SER A 64 -13.72 -7.85 -16.66
CA SER A 64 -14.68 -6.74 -16.57
C SER A 64 -15.59 -6.87 -15.35
N ALA A 65 -15.75 -5.80 -14.58
CA ALA A 65 -16.72 -5.76 -13.47
C ALA A 65 -18.15 -5.73 -14.03
N PRO A 66 -19.17 -6.21 -13.28
CA PRO A 66 -19.13 -6.67 -11.89
C PRO A 66 -18.75 -8.15 -11.71
N PHE A 67 -18.73 -8.97 -12.76
CA PHE A 67 -18.38 -10.39 -12.65
C PHE A 67 -17.06 -10.63 -13.39
N CYS A 68 -15.96 -10.81 -12.67
CA CYS A 68 -14.64 -10.87 -13.29
C CYS A 68 -14.07 -12.28 -13.36
N ASP A 69 -13.54 -12.63 -14.52
CA ASP A 69 -12.85 -13.89 -14.80
C ASP A 69 -11.61 -13.59 -15.64
N GLY A 70 -10.73 -12.73 -15.10
CA GLY A 70 -9.55 -12.24 -15.83
C GLY A 70 -8.53 -13.35 -16.09
N ALA A 71 -7.98 -13.39 -17.30
CA ALA A 71 -6.99 -14.38 -17.73
C ALA A 71 -6.03 -13.82 -18.79
N CYS A 72 -4.73 -14.08 -18.61
CA CYS A 72 -3.76 -13.60 -19.58
C CYS A 72 -3.74 -14.45 -20.85
N PRO A 73 -3.80 -13.84 -22.05
CA PRO A 73 -3.69 -14.57 -23.30
C PRO A 73 -2.25 -15.04 -23.53
N SER A 74 -2.06 -15.95 -24.50
CA SER A 74 -0.73 -16.41 -24.89
C SER A 74 0.18 -15.24 -25.30
N GLY A 75 1.44 -15.28 -24.84
CA GLY A 75 2.41 -14.20 -25.03
C GLY A 75 2.37 -13.12 -23.93
N TYR A 76 1.54 -13.32 -22.90
CA TYR A 76 1.50 -12.50 -21.70
C TYR A 76 1.69 -13.36 -20.46
N ARG A 77 2.45 -12.84 -19.51
CA ARG A 77 2.63 -13.39 -18.17
C ARG A 77 1.69 -12.69 -17.19
N GLU A 78 1.06 -13.46 -16.31
CA GLU A 78 0.32 -12.94 -15.18
C GLU A 78 1.29 -12.49 -14.08
N GLU A 79 1.30 -11.20 -13.76
CA GLU A 79 2.14 -10.63 -12.71
C GLU A 79 1.39 -10.47 -11.38
N ASN A 80 0.07 -10.23 -11.44
CA ASN A 80 -0.75 -10.02 -10.25
C ASN A 80 -2.22 -10.39 -10.51
N ARG A 81 -3.02 -10.54 -9.44
CA ARG A 81 -4.47 -10.66 -9.47
C ARG A 81 -5.10 -9.76 -8.44
N GLY A 82 -6.23 -9.18 -8.82
CA GLY A 82 -6.88 -8.14 -8.05
C GLY A 82 -8.39 -8.18 -8.13
N SER A 83 -9.07 -7.82 -7.04
CA SER A 83 -10.54 -7.71 -7.05
C SER A 83 -11.02 -6.48 -7.82
N CYS A 84 -10.17 -5.46 -7.98
CA CYS A 84 -10.53 -4.22 -8.67
C CYS A 84 -9.60 -3.90 -9.84
N GLY A 85 -8.34 -4.34 -9.78
CA GLY A 85 -7.32 -3.97 -10.76
C GLY A 85 -7.18 -2.45 -10.85
N ASP A 86 -7.17 -1.92 -12.07
CA ASP A 86 -7.09 -0.48 -12.36
C ASP A 86 -8.43 0.26 -12.32
N GLY A 87 -9.52 -0.39 -11.90
CA GLY A 87 -10.85 0.20 -12.03
C GLY A 87 -11.90 -0.38 -11.11
N ALA A 88 -13.12 -0.56 -11.65
CA ALA A 88 -14.25 -1.02 -10.87
C ALA A 88 -14.06 -2.44 -10.33
N CYS A 89 -14.50 -2.66 -9.09
CA CYS A 89 -14.37 -3.93 -8.40
C CYS A 89 -15.36 -4.99 -8.86
N CYS A 90 -14.88 -6.22 -8.87
CA CYS A 90 -15.63 -7.43 -9.10
C CYS A 90 -16.46 -7.74 -7.84
N TRP A 91 -17.75 -8.04 -8.01
CA TRP A 91 -18.58 -8.66 -6.99
C TRP A 91 -18.22 -10.13 -6.81
N THR A 92 -17.85 -10.78 -7.91
CA THR A 92 -17.36 -12.17 -7.92
C THR A 92 -16.17 -12.31 -8.84
N GLY A 93 -15.23 -13.18 -8.45
CA GLY A 93 -14.00 -13.46 -9.20
C GLY A 93 -12.98 -12.32 -9.14
N THR A 94 -12.02 -12.31 -10.07
CA THR A 94 -10.85 -11.40 -10.04
C THR A 94 -10.41 -10.97 -11.43
N LYS A 95 -9.70 -9.84 -11.50
CA LYS A 95 -8.93 -9.41 -12.67
C LYS A 95 -7.51 -9.96 -12.61
N ALA A 96 -6.89 -10.14 -13.77
CA ALA A 96 -5.49 -10.57 -13.90
C ALA A 96 -4.65 -9.44 -14.51
N LEU A 97 -3.51 -9.12 -13.92
CA LEU A 97 -2.55 -8.17 -14.48
C LEU A 97 -1.65 -8.92 -15.46
N CYS A 98 -1.82 -8.62 -16.74
CA CYS A 98 -1.14 -9.28 -17.84
C CYS A 98 -0.07 -8.37 -18.42
N CYS A 99 1.18 -8.80 -18.32
CA CYS A 99 2.34 -8.11 -18.88
C CYS A 99 2.91 -8.90 -20.04
N ARG A 100 3.36 -8.22 -21.10
CA ARG A 100 4.06 -8.92 -22.19
C ARG A 100 5.36 -9.53 -21.66
N GLU A 101 5.65 -10.76 -22.07
CA GLU A 101 6.96 -11.41 -21.83
C GLU A 101 8.12 -10.70 -22.55
#